data_AF-C8V9N7-F1
#
_entry.id   AF-C8V9N7-F1
#
_cell.length_a   1.000
_cell.length_b   1.000
_cell.length_c   1.000
_cell.angle_alpha   90.00
_cell.angle_beta   90.00
_cell.angle_gamma   90.00
#
_symmetry.space_group_name_H-M   'P 1'
#
loop_
_entity.id
_entity.type
_entity.pdbx_description
1 polymer ?
#
loop_
_entity_poly.entity_id
_entity_poly.type
_entity_poly.pdbx_seq_one_letter_code
_entity_poly.pdbx_strand_id
1 'polypeptide(L)'
;MTKNPFGVNLTLLPALVPPDYGAYAQVIIDEGIKIVETAGNNPGPVIRQLKAANITILHKCTTIRHAKSAVKLGVDFLSIDGFECAGHVGEHDITNFILLNRARQDLGVPFIASGGFADGYGLAAALALGAEGINMGTRFMCTVEAPIHQKVKQAIVDAEETDTALVMRRWKNTTRLFSNEVTKQALKVEKESKTGEFAEIAPFVSGKRGREVFLNGDVNFGVWTAGQVIGLIHDIPTCAELLSRIEKEADEALNRSRSLYTATPQSKL
;
A
#
# COMPACT_ATOMS: atom_id res chain seq x y z
N MET A 1 -13.88 -13.82 -16.06
CA MET A 1 -13.83 -13.50 -14.62
C MET A 1 -13.51 -14.76 -13.84
N THR A 2 -12.80 -14.63 -12.71
CA THR A 2 -12.43 -15.78 -11.85
C THR A 2 -13.63 -16.32 -11.08
N LYS A 3 -13.57 -17.59 -10.66
CA LYS A 3 -14.53 -18.23 -9.73
C LYS A 3 -14.07 -18.16 -8.27
N ASN A 4 -12.82 -17.76 -8.04
CA ASN A 4 -12.27 -17.65 -6.69
C ASN A 4 -12.81 -16.40 -5.99
N PRO A 5 -12.95 -16.41 -4.65
CA PRO A 5 -13.28 -15.21 -3.89
C PRO A 5 -12.29 -14.09 -4.13
N PHE A 6 -12.77 -12.85 -4.16
CA PHE A 6 -11.95 -11.65 -4.18
C PHE A 6 -12.56 -10.58 -3.27
N GLY A 7 -11.72 -9.64 -2.85
CA GLY A 7 -12.16 -8.48 -2.06
C GLY A 7 -12.31 -7.22 -2.91
N VAL A 8 -12.99 -6.22 -2.38
CA VAL A 8 -13.10 -4.88 -2.98
C VAL A 8 -12.46 -3.85 -2.06
N ASN A 9 -11.66 -2.94 -2.63
CA ASN A 9 -11.16 -1.78 -1.91
C ASN A 9 -12.17 -0.61 -1.98
N LEU A 10 -12.48 0.01 -0.85
CA LEU A 10 -13.27 1.25 -0.76
C LEU A 10 -12.47 2.32 -0.01
N THR A 11 -11.93 3.27 -0.77
CA THR A 11 -11.02 4.31 -0.26
C THR A 11 -11.76 5.63 0.02
N LEU A 12 -11.69 6.08 1.28
CA LEU A 12 -12.36 7.25 1.84
C LEU A 12 -11.39 8.42 2.02
N LEU A 13 -10.80 8.87 0.91
CA LEU A 13 -9.82 9.97 0.93
C LEU A 13 -10.51 11.34 0.95
N PRO A 14 -9.82 12.38 1.46
CA PRO A 14 -10.23 13.76 1.22
C PRO A 14 -10.41 14.01 -0.27
N ALA A 15 -11.62 14.39 -0.68
CA ALA A 15 -11.97 14.67 -2.07
C ALA A 15 -12.68 16.02 -2.15
N LEU A 16 -12.42 16.78 -3.21
CA LEU A 16 -13.15 18.02 -3.51
C LEU A 16 -14.64 17.75 -3.71
N VAL A 17 -14.94 16.60 -4.34
CA VAL A 17 -16.30 16.10 -4.53
C VAL A 17 -16.30 14.64 -4.03
N PRO A 18 -16.80 14.37 -2.81
CA PRO A 18 -16.83 13.02 -2.28
C PRO A 18 -17.83 12.16 -3.06
N PRO A 19 -17.47 10.92 -3.43
CA PRO A 19 -18.42 9.94 -3.94
C PRO A 19 -19.50 9.59 -2.90
N ASP A 20 -20.62 9.04 -3.38
CA ASP A 20 -21.62 8.43 -2.49
C ASP A 20 -21.12 7.08 -1.97
N TYR A 21 -20.31 7.12 -0.90
CA TYR A 21 -19.72 5.93 -0.30
C TYR A 21 -20.77 4.93 0.21
N GLY A 22 -21.96 5.39 0.62
CA GLY A 22 -23.04 4.52 1.07
C GLY A 22 -23.63 3.72 -0.09
N ALA A 23 -23.82 4.36 -1.25
CA ALA A 23 -24.23 3.68 -2.47
C ALA A 23 -23.17 2.68 -2.96
N TYR A 24 -21.88 3.04 -2.94
CA TYR A 24 -20.81 2.09 -3.28
C TYR A 24 -20.77 0.89 -2.31
N ALA A 25 -20.93 1.12 -1.01
CA ALA A 25 -21.03 0.04 -0.02
C ALA A 25 -22.25 -0.85 -0.27
N GLN A 26 -23.38 -0.26 -0.71
CA GLN A 26 -24.58 -1.03 -1.06
C GLN A 26 -24.34 -1.94 -2.27
N VAL A 27 -23.69 -1.43 -3.33
CA VAL A 27 -23.32 -2.24 -4.50
C VAL A 27 -22.43 -3.41 -4.09
N ILE A 28 -21.46 -3.20 -3.20
CA ILE A 28 -20.60 -4.28 -2.69
C ILE A 28 -21.43 -5.38 -2.00
N ILE A 29 -22.45 -4.99 -1.22
CA ILE A 29 -23.36 -5.91 -0.54
C ILE A 29 -24.22 -6.67 -1.55
N ASP A 30 -24.82 -5.94 -2.51
CA ASP A 30 -25.73 -6.49 -3.51
C ASP A 30 -25.02 -7.48 -4.45
N GLU A 31 -23.76 -7.22 -4.80
CA GLU A 31 -22.90 -8.10 -5.60
C GLU A 31 -22.32 -9.29 -4.80
N GLY A 32 -22.66 -9.39 -3.51
CA GLY A 32 -22.31 -10.54 -2.66
C GLY A 32 -20.83 -10.63 -2.28
N ILE A 33 -20.08 -9.53 -2.36
CA ILE A 33 -18.67 -9.47 -1.93
C ILE A 33 -18.56 -9.79 -0.44
N LYS A 34 -17.56 -10.60 -0.08
CA LYS A 34 -17.38 -11.11 1.30
C LYS A 34 -16.28 -10.40 2.09
N ILE A 35 -15.34 -9.76 1.39
CA ILE A 35 -14.19 -9.10 2.01
C ILE A 35 -14.05 -7.69 1.43
N VAL A 36 -13.91 -6.70 2.30
CA VAL A 36 -13.69 -5.30 1.90
C VAL A 36 -12.45 -4.74 2.58
N GLU A 37 -11.53 -4.18 1.80
CA GLU A 37 -10.48 -3.32 2.30
C GLU A 37 -11.00 -1.88 2.35
N THR A 38 -11.00 -1.27 3.53
CA THR A 38 -11.29 0.17 3.69
C THR A 38 -10.02 0.93 4.01
N ALA A 39 -9.93 2.17 3.52
CA ALA A 39 -8.80 3.06 3.80
C ALA A 39 -9.29 4.51 3.90
N GLY A 40 -8.50 5.38 4.53
CA GLY A 40 -8.80 6.81 4.63
C GLY A 40 -9.59 7.21 5.87
N ASN A 41 -10.21 8.38 5.82
CA ASN A 41 -10.77 9.06 7.00
C ASN A 41 -12.25 8.71 7.22
N ASN A 42 -12.68 8.80 8.49
CA ASN A 42 -14.08 8.63 8.91
C ASN A 42 -14.77 7.35 8.39
N PRO A 43 -14.18 6.15 8.54
CA PRO A 43 -14.75 4.93 7.96
C PRO A 43 -15.99 4.40 8.71
N GLY A 44 -16.37 4.99 9.84
CA GLY A 44 -17.41 4.49 10.73
C GLY A 44 -18.77 4.18 10.08
N PRO A 45 -19.36 5.09 9.29
CA PRO A 45 -20.64 4.82 8.62
C PRO A 45 -20.57 3.64 7.65
N VAL A 46 -19.55 3.60 6.79
CA VAL A 46 -19.32 2.54 5.81
C VAL A 46 -19.03 1.20 6.51
N ILE A 47 -18.16 1.19 7.52
CA ILE A 47 -17.88 -0.01 8.31
C ILE A 47 -19.15 -0.56 8.93
N ARG A 48 -19.99 0.28 9.57
CA ARG A 48 -21.25 -0.17 10.17
C ARG A 48 -22.20 -0.80 9.14
N GLN A 49 -22.34 -0.18 7.97
CA GLN A 49 -23.18 -0.71 6.89
C GLN A 49 -22.68 -2.08 6.41
N LEU A 50 -21.38 -2.21 6.15
CA LEU A 50 -20.77 -3.47 5.71
C LEU A 50 -20.83 -4.57 6.79
N LYS A 51 -20.57 -4.23 8.06
CA LYS A 51 -20.68 -5.18 9.18
C LYS A 51 -22.12 -5.67 9.38
N ALA A 52 -23.13 -4.81 9.17
CA ALA A 52 -24.53 -5.24 9.24
C ALA A 52 -24.89 -6.30 8.19
N ALA A 53 -24.14 -6.37 7.08
CA ALA A 53 -24.25 -7.39 6.05
C ALA A 53 -23.31 -8.60 6.26
N ASN A 54 -22.67 -8.72 7.43
CA ASN A 54 -21.69 -9.76 7.77
C ASN A 54 -20.49 -9.82 6.82
N ILE A 55 -20.06 -8.67 6.28
CA ILE A 55 -18.84 -8.58 5.47
C ILE A 55 -17.61 -8.56 6.39
N THR A 56 -16.57 -9.29 5.99
CA THR A 56 -15.25 -9.24 6.62
C THR A 56 -14.54 -7.96 6.18
N ILE A 57 -14.04 -7.17 7.14
CA ILE A 57 -13.43 -5.88 6.87
C ILE A 57 -11.96 -5.90 7.27
N LEU A 58 -11.13 -5.58 6.28
CA LEU A 58 -9.75 -5.17 6.45
C LEU A 58 -9.70 -3.65 6.49
N HIS A 59 -9.08 -3.03 7.50
CA HIS A 59 -8.88 -1.57 7.51
C HIS A 59 -7.40 -1.18 7.48
N LYS A 60 -7.04 -0.36 6.49
CA LYS A 60 -5.67 0.12 6.29
C LYS A 60 -5.36 1.34 7.16
N CYS A 61 -4.27 1.25 7.93
CA CYS A 61 -3.87 2.24 8.92
C CYS A 61 -2.38 2.56 8.82
N THR A 62 -2.03 3.84 8.93
CA THR A 62 -0.64 4.32 8.99
C THR A 62 -0.13 4.53 10.42
N THR A 63 -0.98 4.36 11.44
CA THR A 63 -0.60 4.52 12.85
C THR A 63 -1.33 3.53 13.76
N ILE A 64 -0.71 3.19 14.89
CA ILE A 64 -1.31 2.33 15.92
C ILE A 64 -2.57 2.96 16.52
N ARG A 65 -2.62 4.29 16.64
CA ARG A 65 -3.82 4.99 17.13
C ARG A 65 -5.02 4.79 16.19
N HIS A 66 -4.80 4.89 14.87
CA HIS A 66 -5.85 4.66 13.88
C HIS A 66 -6.27 3.19 13.87
N ALA A 67 -5.30 2.27 13.93
CA ALA A 67 -5.55 0.83 14.06
C ALA A 67 -6.46 0.51 15.27
N LYS A 68 -6.13 1.01 16.47
CA LYS A 68 -6.97 0.82 17.67
C LYS A 68 -8.36 1.43 17.52
N SER A 69 -8.49 2.53 16.78
CA SER A 69 -9.80 3.14 16.51
C SER A 69 -10.64 2.29 15.56
N ALA A 70 -10.02 1.69 14.54
CA ALA A 70 -10.68 0.77 13.63
C ALA A 70 -11.12 -0.52 14.32
N VAL A 71 -10.31 -1.07 15.22
CA VAL A 71 -10.70 -2.23 16.05
C VAL A 71 -11.96 -1.94 16.86
N LYS A 72 -12.07 -0.75 17.45
CA LYS A 72 -13.30 -0.32 18.17
C LYS A 72 -14.53 -0.23 17.26
N LEU A 73 -14.35 -0.06 15.94
CA LEU A 73 -15.42 -0.08 14.95
C LEU A 73 -15.80 -1.50 14.49
N GLY A 74 -15.10 -2.53 14.98
CA GLY A 74 -15.42 -3.93 14.69
C GLY A 74 -14.85 -4.46 13.38
N VAL A 75 -13.73 -3.90 12.90
CA VAL A 75 -12.99 -4.48 11.77
C VAL A 75 -12.39 -5.84 12.17
N ASP A 76 -12.26 -6.75 11.21
CA ASP A 76 -11.86 -8.13 11.46
C ASP A 76 -10.34 -8.31 11.45
N PHE A 77 -9.65 -7.57 10.58
CA PHE A 77 -8.18 -7.49 10.58
C PHE A 77 -7.69 -6.16 10.02
N LEU A 78 -6.40 -5.90 10.15
CA LEU A 78 -5.78 -4.61 9.83
C LEU A 78 -4.73 -4.75 8.72
N SER A 79 -4.55 -3.68 7.95
CA SER A 79 -3.41 -3.54 7.04
C SER A 79 -2.56 -2.40 7.57
N ILE A 80 -1.38 -2.72 8.08
CA ILE A 80 -0.49 -1.74 8.71
C ILE A 80 0.47 -1.22 7.65
N ASP A 81 0.29 0.04 7.28
CA ASP A 81 0.93 0.67 6.13
C ASP A 81 2.09 1.56 6.59
N GLY A 82 3.31 1.08 6.35
CA GLY A 82 4.54 1.76 6.74
C GLY A 82 4.92 2.90 5.80
N PHE A 83 5.89 3.70 6.23
CA PHE A 83 6.38 4.87 5.49
C PHE A 83 6.87 4.58 4.06
N GLU A 84 7.30 3.34 3.79
CA GLU A 84 7.77 2.86 2.50
C GLU A 84 6.66 2.76 1.44
N CYS A 85 5.38 2.82 1.86
CA CYS A 85 4.23 2.56 0.98
C CYS A 85 4.09 3.56 -0.17
N ALA A 86 3.46 3.11 -1.25
CA ALA A 86 2.99 3.97 -2.33
C ALA A 86 1.70 4.67 -1.90
N GLY A 87 1.44 5.89 -2.38
CA GLY A 87 0.22 6.60 -2.02
C GLY A 87 0.35 7.31 -0.66
N HIS A 88 -0.73 7.36 0.13
CA HIS A 88 -0.78 8.19 1.34
C HIS A 88 -0.03 7.53 2.50
N VAL A 89 1.15 8.07 2.85
CA VAL A 89 2.04 7.49 3.89
C VAL A 89 1.72 7.98 5.31
N GLY A 90 0.77 8.92 5.45
CA GLY A 90 0.53 9.64 6.69
C GLY A 90 1.61 10.69 6.97
N GLU A 91 1.69 11.16 8.22
CA GLU A 91 2.50 12.34 8.58
C GLU A 91 3.53 12.07 9.68
N HIS A 92 3.77 10.80 10.01
CA HIS A 92 4.61 10.40 11.16
C HIS A 92 5.92 9.72 10.76
N ASP A 93 6.10 9.41 9.48
CA ASP A 93 7.33 8.82 8.92
C ASP A 93 7.82 7.56 9.65
N ILE A 94 6.89 6.73 10.15
CA ILE A 94 7.20 5.49 10.85
C ILE A 94 7.37 4.37 9.83
N THR A 95 8.60 3.88 9.69
CA THR A 95 8.93 2.75 8.81
C THR A 95 8.34 1.44 9.34
N ASN A 96 8.18 0.47 8.45
CA ASN A 96 7.58 -0.82 8.79
C ASN A 96 8.36 -1.58 9.87
N PHE A 97 9.69 -1.41 9.93
CA PHE A 97 10.49 -2.05 10.97
C PHE A 97 10.01 -1.71 12.39
N ILE A 98 9.63 -0.44 12.62
CA ILE A 98 9.09 0.00 13.91
C ILE A 98 7.57 -0.22 13.97
N LEU A 99 6.84 0.16 12.91
CA LEU A 99 5.38 0.16 12.93
C LEU A 99 4.80 -1.24 13.13
N LEU A 100 5.35 -2.26 12.48
CA LEU A 100 4.88 -3.65 12.59
C LEU A 100 5.19 -4.25 13.96
N ASN A 101 6.36 -3.94 14.54
CA ASN A 101 6.67 -4.34 15.92
C ASN A 101 5.69 -3.73 16.92
N ARG A 102 5.38 -2.44 16.76
CA ARG A 102 4.37 -1.79 17.61
C ARG A 102 2.98 -2.37 17.39
N ALA A 103 2.63 -2.73 16.16
CA ALA A 103 1.39 -3.42 15.83
C ALA A 103 1.28 -4.76 16.58
N ARG A 104 2.28 -5.63 16.47
CA ARG A 104 2.33 -6.92 17.19
C ARG A 104 2.24 -6.78 18.72
N GLN A 105 2.83 -5.74 19.29
CA GLN A 105 2.81 -5.51 20.74
C GLN A 105 1.46 -4.99 21.26
N ASP A 106 0.80 -4.14 20.47
CA ASP A 106 -0.35 -3.36 20.94
C ASP A 106 -1.70 -3.85 20.41
N LEU A 107 -1.72 -4.55 19.27
CA LEU A 107 -2.94 -4.98 18.61
C LEU A 107 -3.25 -6.42 19.01
N GLY A 108 -4.49 -6.65 19.44
CA GLY A 108 -5.01 -7.99 19.73
C GLY A 108 -5.74 -8.64 18.55
N VAL A 109 -5.69 -8.03 17.37
CA VAL A 109 -6.31 -8.54 16.14
C VAL A 109 -5.24 -8.85 15.09
N PRO A 110 -5.51 -9.81 14.19
CA PRO A 110 -4.67 -10.07 13.01
C PRO A 110 -4.34 -8.81 12.21
N PHE A 111 -3.13 -8.76 11.65
CA PHE A 111 -2.77 -7.72 10.70
C PHE A 111 -1.85 -8.23 9.59
N ILE A 112 -1.97 -7.63 8.41
CA ILE A 112 -1.01 -7.78 7.31
C ILE A 112 -0.11 -6.55 7.24
N ALA A 113 1.12 -6.75 6.79
CA ALA A 113 2.11 -5.69 6.60
C ALA A 113 1.98 -5.08 5.19
N SER A 114 1.98 -3.75 5.09
CA SER A 114 1.80 -3.03 3.82
C SER A 114 2.88 -1.98 3.62
N GLY A 115 3.37 -1.86 2.37
CA GLY A 115 4.44 -0.92 1.99
C GLY A 115 5.84 -1.52 2.09
N GLY A 116 6.64 -1.42 1.02
CA GLY A 116 8.03 -1.91 1.05
C GLY A 116 8.23 -3.41 0.79
N PHE A 117 7.18 -4.17 0.44
CA PHE A 117 7.26 -5.62 0.18
C PHE A 117 7.12 -5.94 -1.32
N ALA A 118 8.00 -6.80 -1.85
CA ALA A 118 8.00 -7.22 -3.26
C ALA A 118 8.36 -8.70 -3.49
N ASP A 119 8.93 -9.39 -2.50
CA ASP A 119 9.49 -10.73 -2.63
C ASP A 119 9.21 -11.60 -1.38
N GLY A 120 9.66 -12.86 -1.40
CA GLY A 120 9.47 -13.78 -0.26
C GLY A 120 10.31 -13.44 0.96
N TYR A 121 11.45 -12.76 0.80
CA TYR A 121 12.25 -12.30 1.94
C TYR A 121 11.51 -11.23 2.74
N GLY A 122 10.84 -10.31 2.05
CA GLY A 122 9.93 -9.34 2.66
C GLY A 122 8.76 -10.01 3.38
N LEU A 123 8.16 -11.04 2.79
CA LEU A 123 7.12 -11.85 3.46
C LEU A 123 7.66 -12.50 4.74
N ALA A 124 8.79 -13.21 4.67
CA ALA A 124 9.41 -13.85 5.83
C ALA A 124 9.72 -12.84 6.95
N ALA A 125 10.23 -11.65 6.60
CA ALA A 125 10.47 -10.57 7.55
C ALA A 125 9.16 -10.07 8.19
N ALA A 126 8.10 -9.86 7.40
CA ALA A 126 6.80 -9.44 7.92
C ALA A 126 6.20 -10.46 8.91
N LEU A 127 6.27 -11.76 8.57
CA LEU A 127 5.84 -12.85 9.44
C LEU A 127 6.63 -12.87 10.75
N ALA A 128 7.95 -12.73 10.69
CA ALA A 128 8.81 -12.65 11.88
C ALA A 128 8.49 -11.42 12.76
N LEU A 129 8.01 -10.33 12.16
CA LEU A 129 7.57 -9.12 12.87
C LEU A 129 6.14 -9.23 13.43
N GLY A 130 5.43 -10.34 13.16
CA GLY A 130 4.11 -10.67 13.70
C GLY A 130 2.93 -10.38 12.79
N ALA A 131 3.17 -10.03 11.52
CA ALA A 131 2.10 -9.94 10.53
C ALA A 131 1.65 -11.36 10.11
N GLU A 132 0.45 -11.46 9.55
CA GLU A 132 -0.11 -12.70 8.99
C GLU A 132 0.00 -12.78 7.46
N GLY A 133 0.68 -11.80 6.86
CA GLY A 133 0.89 -11.71 5.42
C GLY A 133 1.37 -10.33 5.00
N ILE A 134 1.51 -10.12 3.69
CA ILE A 134 1.91 -8.85 3.10
C ILE A 134 0.86 -8.34 2.10
N ASN A 135 0.72 -7.01 2.03
CA ASN A 135 0.00 -6.29 0.99
C ASN A 135 1.01 -5.59 0.08
N MET A 136 0.82 -5.72 -1.23
CA MET A 136 1.69 -5.14 -2.24
C MET A 136 0.87 -4.31 -3.24
N GLY A 137 1.38 -3.15 -3.62
CA GLY A 137 0.82 -2.33 -4.70
C GLY A 137 1.76 -2.29 -5.90
N THR A 138 2.90 -1.63 -5.72
CA THR A 138 3.94 -1.46 -6.75
C THR A 138 4.34 -2.77 -7.43
N ARG A 139 4.53 -3.85 -6.67
CA ARG A 139 4.93 -5.16 -7.21
C ARG A 139 3.92 -5.74 -8.20
N PHE A 140 2.62 -5.57 -7.95
CA PHE A 140 1.56 -6.04 -8.85
C PHE A 140 1.37 -5.14 -10.07
N MET A 141 1.90 -3.91 -10.10
CA MET A 141 1.97 -3.14 -11.35
C MET A 141 2.91 -3.82 -12.36
N CYS A 142 3.96 -4.49 -11.87
CA CYS A 142 4.92 -5.23 -12.67
C CYS A 142 4.58 -6.72 -12.76
N THR A 143 3.38 -7.03 -13.24
CA THR A 143 3.01 -8.39 -13.68
C THR A 143 2.43 -8.35 -15.08
N VAL A 144 2.43 -9.48 -15.79
CA VAL A 144 1.88 -9.59 -17.15
C VAL A 144 0.41 -9.14 -17.19
N GLU A 145 -0.39 -9.57 -16.21
CA GLU A 145 -1.83 -9.36 -16.13
C GLU A 145 -2.23 -7.95 -15.73
N ALA A 146 -1.32 -7.16 -15.15
CA ALA A 146 -1.60 -5.79 -14.76
C ALA A 146 -2.05 -4.96 -15.98
N PRO A 147 -3.26 -4.35 -15.96
CA PRO A 147 -3.85 -3.67 -17.12
C PRO A 147 -3.32 -2.23 -17.24
N ILE A 148 -2.00 -2.08 -17.26
CA ILE A 148 -1.30 -0.80 -17.42
C ILE A 148 -0.32 -0.90 -18.57
N HIS A 149 -0.01 0.25 -19.17
CA HIS A 149 0.88 0.32 -20.31
C HIS A 149 2.28 -0.24 -20.00
N GLN A 150 2.85 -1.00 -20.93
CA GLN A 150 4.14 -1.70 -20.75
C GLN A 150 5.29 -0.76 -20.34
N LYS A 151 5.34 0.45 -20.91
CA LYS A 151 6.31 1.48 -20.54
C LYS A 151 6.29 1.86 -19.05
N VAL A 152 5.13 1.81 -18.38
CA VAL A 152 5.06 2.07 -16.93
C VAL A 152 5.70 0.93 -16.15
N LYS A 153 5.44 -0.33 -16.57
CA LYS A 153 6.08 -1.50 -15.97
C LYS A 153 7.60 -1.45 -16.14
N GLN A 154 8.06 -1.10 -17.34
CA GLN A 154 9.48 -0.96 -17.63
C GLN A 154 10.12 0.16 -16.81
N ALA A 155 9.46 1.32 -16.67
CA ALA A 155 9.96 2.41 -15.84
C ALA A 155 10.08 2.04 -14.36
N ILE A 156 9.25 1.12 -13.85
CA ILE A 156 9.43 0.58 -12.50
C ILE A 156 10.64 -0.36 -12.45
N VAL A 157 10.81 -1.24 -13.45
CA VAL A 157 11.94 -2.19 -13.53
C VAL A 157 13.29 -1.49 -13.62
N ASP A 158 13.33 -0.35 -14.32
CA ASP A 158 14.54 0.44 -14.54
C ASP A 158 14.85 1.43 -13.38
N ALA A 159 13.96 1.53 -12.39
CA ALA A 159 14.06 2.54 -11.33
C ALA A 159 14.84 2.04 -10.10
N GLU A 160 15.43 2.99 -9.38
CA GLU A 160 16.11 2.76 -8.10
C GLU A 160 15.15 3.07 -6.94
N GLU A 161 15.46 2.58 -5.73
CA GLU A 161 14.66 2.84 -4.52
C GLU A 161 14.55 4.33 -4.15
N THR A 162 15.42 5.16 -4.74
CA THR A 162 15.45 6.62 -4.61
C THR A 162 14.55 7.36 -5.61
N ASP A 163 13.99 6.68 -6.61
CA ASP A 163 13.14 7.26 -7.65
C ASP A 163 11.67 7.43 -7.23
N THR A 164 11.45 7.72 -5.94
CA THR A 164 10.15 8.18 -5.42
C THR A 164 10.30 9.50 -4.70
N ALA A 165 9.20 10.24 -4.60
CA ALA A 165 9.15 11.46 -3.82
C ALA A 165 7.89 11.57 -2.99
N LEU A 166 8.00 12.24 -1.84
CA LEU A 166 6.87 12.63 -1.01
C LEU A 166 6.43 14.04 -1.39
N VAL A 167 5.18 14.15 -1.83
CA VAL A 167 4.56 15.42 -2.23
C VAL A 167 3.35 15.67 -1.33
N MET A 168 2.94 16.94 -1.24
CA MET A 168 1.82 17.44 -0.47
C MET A 168 2.00 17.39 1.06
N ARG A 169 3.24 17.39 1.55
CA ARG A 169 3.54 17.41 3.00
C ARG A 169 3.02 18.68 3.67
N ARG A 170 3.17 19.82 2.99
CA ARG A 170 2.69 21.12 3.47
C ARG A 170 1.19 21.12 3.80
N TRP A 171 0.40 20.33 3.07
CA TRP A 171 -1.06 20.24 3.26
C TRP A 171 -1.49 19.07 4.15
N LYS A 172 -0.55 18.38 4.80
CA LYS A 172 -0.82 17.17 5.61
C LYS A 172 -1.61 16.11 4.83
N ASN A 173 -1.26 15.99 3.55
CA ASN A 173 -1.82 15.00 2.63
C ASN A 173 -0.69 14.25 1.94
N THR A 174 0.35 13.92 2.70
CA THR A 174 1.61 13.38 2.16
C THR A 174 1.34 12.14 1.33
N THR A 175 1.76 12.18 0.07
CA THR A 175 1.62 11.09 -0.90
C THR A 175 2.96 10.75 -1.52
N ARG A 176 3.31 9.46 -1.53
CA ARG A 176 4.47 8.93 -2.25
C ARG A 176 4.13 8.65 -3.71
N LEU A 177 4.90 9.27 -4.59
CA LEU A 177 4.74 9.23 -6.04
C LEU A 177 6.06 8.82 -6.70
N PHE A 178 5.98 8.30 -7.92
CA PHE A 178 7.14 8.10 -8.77
C PHE A 178 7.80 9.45 -9.12
N SER A 179 9.14 9.50 -9.11
CA SER A 179 9.93 10.72 -9.29
C SER A 179 10.10 11.11 -10.76
N ASN A 180 9.01 11.53 -11.41
CA ASN A 180 9.01 12.03 -12.79
C ASN A 180 9.07 13.57 -12.88
N GLU A 181 8.98 14.11 -14.09
CA GLU A 181 8.97 15.56 -14.34
C GLU A 181 7.82 16.29 -13.61
N VAL A 182 6.61 15.73 -13.63
CA VAL A 182 5.42 16.37 -13.01
C VAL A 182 5.52 16.36 -11.49
N THR A 183 5.98 15.27 -10.89
CA THR A 183 6.27 15.15 -9.46
C THR A 183 7.34 16.17 -9.05
N LYS A 184 8.40 16.36 -9.84
CA LYS A 184 9.44 17.38 -9.59
C LYS A 184 8.88 18.80 -9.68
N GLN A 185 7.97 19.07 -10.61
CA GLN A 185 7.25 20.35 -10.70
C GLN A 185 6.34 20.58 -9.48
N ALA A 186 5.60 19.55 -9.05
CA ALA A 186 4.74 19.63 -7.87
C ALA A 186 5.54 19.93 -6.58
N LEU A 187 6.70 19.29 -6.42
CA LEU A 187 7.63 19.57 -5.32
C LEU A 187 8.16 21.01 -5.37
N LYS A 188 8.45 21.52 -6.57
CA LYS A 188 8.90 22.91 -6.75
C LYS A 188 7.82 23.88 -6.28
N VAL A 189 6.57 23.67 -6.72
CA VAL A 189 5.41 24.46 -6.26
C VAL A 189 5.29 24.44 -4.74
N GLU A 190 5.34 23.25 -4.12
CA GLU A 190 5.24 23.10 -2.68
C GLU A 190 6.32 23.87 -1.91
N LYS A 191 7.58 23.82 -2.40
CA LYS A 191 8.72 24.52 -1.79
C LYS A 191 8.66 26.04 -1.98
N GLU A 192 8.20 26.51 -3.13
CA GLU A 192 8.22 27.92 -3.50
C GLU A 192 6.95 28.67 -3.06
N SER A 193 5.86 27.94 -2.80
CA SER A 193 4.56 28.46 -2.37
C SER A 193 4.68 29.46 -1.22
N LYS A 194 4.18 30.69 -1.48
CA LYS A 194 4.11 31.77 -0.48
C LYS A 194 2.78 31.79 0.25
N THR A 195 1.70 31.33 -0.39
CA THR A 195 0.35 31.36 0.18
C THR A 195 0.03 30.09 0.97
N GLY A 196 0.52 28.93 0.51
CA GLY A 196 0.11 27.63 1.02
C GLY A 196 -1.27 27.16 0.53
N GLU A 197 -1.86 27.81 -0.47
CA GLU A 197 -3.15 27.42 -1.03
C GLU A 197 -3.04 26.15 -1.88
N PHE A 198 -3.91 25.16 -1.65
CA PHE A 198 -3.87 23.89 -2.38
C PHE A 198 -4.11 24.07 -3.89
N ALA A 199 -4.81 25.13 -4.29
CA ALA A 199 -5.05 25.48 -5.68
C ALA A 199 -3.75 25.64 -6.50
N GLU A 200 -2.62 25.98 -5.86
CA GLU A 200 -1.33 26.14 -6.54
C GLU A 200 -0.78 24.79 -7.06
N ILE A 201 -0.99 23.71 -6.30
CA ILE A 201 -0.47 22.37 -6.64
C ILE A 201 -1.52 21.49 -7.33
N ALA A 202 -2.81 21.77 -7.16
CA ALA A 202 -3.92 20.98 -7.70
C ALA A 202 -3.80 20.59 -9.19
N PRO A 203 -3.33 21.47 -10.11
CA PRO A 203 -3.14 21.10 -11.52
C PRO A 203 -2.09 20.00 -11.75
N PHE A 204 -1.08 19.91 -10.88
CA PHE A 204 -0.01 18.92 -10.98
C PHE A 204 -0.41 17.57 -10.40
N VAL A 205 -1.20 17.57 -9.32
CA VAL A 205 -1.62 16.34 -8.59
C VAL A 205 -2.99 15.82 -9.01
N SER A 206 -3.46 16.19 -10.21
CA SER A 206 -4.75 15.74 -10.74
C SER A 206 -4.78 14.24 -11.00
N GLY A 207 -5.66 13.52 -10.29
CA GLY A 207 -5.87 12.08 -10.51
C GLY A 207 -6.38 11.73 -11.91
N LYS A 208 -7.14 12.62 -12.56
CA LYS A 208 -7.56 12.45 -13.96
C LYS A 208 -6.35 12.43 -14.90
N ARG A 209 -5.39 13.33 -14.68
CA ARG A 209 -4.13 13.39 -15.45
C ARG A 209 -3.23 12.20 -15.12
N GLY A 210 -3.13 11.82 -13.84
CA GLY A 210 -2.36 10.66 -13.41
C GLY A 210 -2.84 9.33 -14.00
N ARG A 211 -4.16 9.15 -14.14
CA ARG A 211 -4.76 7.96 -14.78
C ARG A 211 -4.22 7.74 -16.19
N GLU A 212 -4.04 8.80 -16.96
CA GLU A 212 -3.60 8.69 -18.36
C GLU A 212 -2.20 8.07 -18.47
N VAL A 213 -1.32 8.24 -17.48
CA VAL A 213 0.01 7.60 -17.46
C VAL A 213 -0.11 6.08 -17.65
N PHE A 214 -1.07 5.46 -16.97
CA PHE A 214 -1.31 4.02 -17.05
C PHE A 214 -1.91 3.59 -18.39
N LEU A 215 -2.58 4.49 -19.11
CA LEU A 215 -3.25 4.19 -20.38
C LEU A 215 -2.33 4.44 -21.58
N ASN A 216 -1.62 5.58 -21.59
CA ASN A 216 -0.82 6.04 -22.72
C ASN A 216 0.68 5.70 -22.59
N GLY A 217 1.14 5.32 -21.40
CA GLY A 217 2.53 4.94 -21.15
C GLY A 217 3.54 6.08 -21.12
N ASP A 218 3.09 7.33 -21.18
CA ASP A 218 3.94 8.49 -20.94
C ASP A 218 4.08 8.68 -19.43
N VAL A 219 5.20 8.20 -18.90
CA VAL A 219 5.53 8.24 -17.47
C VAL A 219 5.72 9.65 -16.93
N ASN A 220 5.82 10.66 -17.79
CA ASN A 220 5.88 12.09 -17.44
C ASN A 220 4.54 12.80 -17.66
N PHE A 221 3.49 12.11 -18.12
CA PHE A 221 2.23 12.77 -18.44
C PHE A 221 1.55 13.35 -17.19
N GLY A 222 1.63 12.69 -16.04
CA GLY A 222 1.01 13.11 -14.77
C GLY A 222 1.67 12.45 -13.57
N VAL A 223 1.17 12.74 -12.36
CA VAL A 223 1.62 12.03 -11.15
C VAL A 223 1.07 10.60 -11.13
N TRP A 224 1.86 9.66 -10.63
CA TRP A 224 1.43 8.28 -10.41
C TRP A 224 2.15 7.68 -9.21
N THR A 225 1.51 6.73 -8.54
CA THR A 225 1.97 6.19 -7.26
C THR A 225 2.96 5.05 -7.45
N ALA A 226 4.10 5.14 -6.77
CA ALA A 226 5.07 4.06 -6.65
C ALA A 226 5.68 4.09 -5.24
N GLY A 227 5.89 2.93 -4.64
CA GLY A 227 6.52 2.77 -3.33
C GLY A 227 8.03 2.61 -3.46
N GLN A 228 8.81 2.83 -2.40
CA GLN A 228 10.28 2.69 -2.46
C GLN A 228 10.75 1.29 -2.86
N VAL A 229 9.86 0.29 -2.72
CA VAL A 229 10.08 -1.09 -3.17
C VAL A 229 10.35 -1.22 -4.68
N ILE A 230 10.18 -0.16 -5.49
CA ILE A 230 10.58 -0.16 -6.90
C ILE A 230 12.02 -0.65 -7.11
N GLY A 231 12.95 -0.31 -6.22
CA GLY A 231 14.35 -0.74 -6.31
C GLY A 231 14.57 -2.25 -6.09
N LEU A 232 13.53 -3.02 -5.74
CA LEU A 232 13.58 -4.48 -5.60
C LEU A 232 12.85 -5.21 -6.75
N ILE A 233 12.33 -4.46 -7.72
CA ILE A 233 11.50 -5.01 -8.81
C ILE A 233 12.33 -5.02 -10.09
N HIS A 234 12.75 -6.20 -10.54
CA HIS A 234 13.66 -6.35 -11.69
C HIS A 234 13.09 -7.18 -12.84
N ASP A 235 11.80 -7.49 -12.79
CA ASP A 235 11.13 -8.40 -13.73
C ASP A 235 9.63 -8.14 -13.84
N ILE A 236 8.99 -8.76 -14.83
CA ILE A 236 7.54 -8.66 -15.09
C ILE A 236 6.98 -10.08 -15.28
N PRO A 237 6.90 -10.89 -14.20
CA PRO A 237 6.38 -12.26 -14.26
C PRO A 237 4.85 -12.27 -14.40
N THR A 238 4.26 -13.45 -14.63
CA THR A 238 2.83 -13.63 -14.38
C THR A 238 2.53 -13.52 -12.87
N CYS A 239 1.29 -13.19 -12.52
CA CYS A 239 0.85 -13.18 -11.11
C CYS A 239 1.04 -14.56 -10.45
N ALA A 240 0.83 -15.64 -11.19
CA ALA A 240 1.02 -17.01 -10.68
C ALA A 240 2.49 -17.27 -10.33
N GLU A 241 3.41 -16.99 -11.25
CA GLU A 241 4.86 -17.15 -11.01
C GLU A 241 5.34 -16.27 -9.87
N LEU A 242 4.88 -15.01 -9.81
CA LEU A 242 5.22 -14.09 -8.72
C LEU A 242 4.84 -14.66 -7.35
N LEU A 243 3.59 -15.11 -7.19
CA LEU A 243 3.09 -15.62 -5.92
C LEU A 243 3.80 -16.92 -5.52
N SER A 244 3.95 -17.86 -6.45
CA SER A 244 4.67 -19.12 -6.18
C SER A 244 6.14 -18.87 -5.81
N ARG A 245 6.79 -17.88 -6.42
CA ARG A 245 8.16 -17.48 -6.05
C ARG A 245 8.21 -16.90 -4.65
N ILE A 246 7.31 -15.98 -4.30
CA ILE A 246 7.24 -15.35 -2.97
C ILE A 246 7.06 -16.42 -1.89
N GLU A 247 6.15 -17.38 -2.08
CA GLU A 247 5.93 -18.48 -1.14
C GLU A 247 7.20 -19.31 -0.92
N LYS A 248 7.85 -19.70 -2.02
CA LYS A 248 9.10 -20.48 -1.97
C LYS A 248 10.24 -19.72 -1.28
N GLU A 249 10.49 -18.48 -1.67
CA GLU A 249 11.54 -17.65 -1.10
C GLU A 249 11.31 -17.39 0.39
N ALA A 250 10.05 -17.21 0.81
CA ALA A 250 9.71 -17.02 2.22
C ALA A 250 10.02 -18.28 3.05
N ASP A 251 9.64 -19.46 2.57
CA ASP A 251 9.97 -20.74 3.23
C ASP A 251 11.50 -20.93 3.34
N GLU A 252 12.23 -20.69 2.25
CA GLU A 252 13.70 -20.76 2.23
C GLU A 252 14.33 -19.77 3.22
N ALA A 253 13.85 -18.54 3.29
CA ALA A 253 14.35 -17.51 4.20
C ALA A 253 14.10 -17.84 5.68
N LEU A 254 12.91 -18.38 6.00
CA LEU A 254 12.57 -18.83 7.35
C LEU A 254 13.41 -20.05 7.77
N ASN A 255 13.57 -21.03 6.89
CA ASN A 255 14.40 -22.21 7.13
C ASN A 255 15.88 -21.85 7.33
N ARG A 256 16.41 -20.95 6.48
CA ARG A 256 17.75 -20.40 6.66
C ARG A 256 17.90 -19.69 8.00
N SER A 257 16.99 -18.79 8.35
CA SER A 257 17.01 -18.06 9.64
C SER A 257 17.03 -19.02 10.82
N ARG A 258 16.21 -20.08 10.79
CA ARG A 258 16.18 -21.12 11.82
C ARG A 258 17.50 -21.88 11.92
N SER A 259 18.14 -22.20 10.79
CA SER A 259 19.41 -22.93 10.76
C SER A 259 20.59 -22.18 11.40
N LEU A 260 20.50 -20.84 11.52
CA LEU A 260 21.49 -20.03 12.21
C LEU A 260 21.43 -20.15 13.74
N TYR A 261 20.30 -20.61 14.29
CA TYR A 261 20.16 -20.86 15.72
C TYR A 261 20.78 -22.21 16.09
N THR A 262 21.75 -22.18 17.01
CA THR A 262 22.30 -23.38 17.65
C THR A 262 21.96 -23.33 19.14
N ALA A 263 21.26 -24.36 19.63
CA ALA A 263 20.82 -24.41 21.03
C ALA A 263 21.98 -24.44 22.02
N THR A 264 23.12 -25.00 21.60
CA THR A 264 24.37 -25.03 22.37
C THR A 264 25.46 -24.42 21.50
N PRO A 265 26.03 -23.27 21.87
CA PRO A 265 27.19 -22.72 21.17
C PRO A 265 28.35 -23.70 21.25
N GLN A 266 28.80 -24.24 20.13
CA GLN A 266 30.10 -24.92 20.08
C GLN A 266 31.18 -23.85 19.97
N SER A 267 31.71 -23.43 21.12
CA SER A 267 32.99 -22.71 21.15
C SER A 267 34.07 -23.62 20.58
N LYS A 268 34.79 -23.16 19.55
CA LYS A 268 36.07 -23.76 19.13
C LYS A 268 37.28 -23.11 19.81
N LEU A 269 37.04 -22.29 20.84
CA LEU A 269 38.03 -21.83 21.81
C LEU A 269 37.97 -22.71 23.05
#